data_AF-K1RYJ4-F1
#
_entry.id   AF-K1RYJ4-F1
#
_cell.length_a   1.000
_cell.length_b   1.000
_cell.length_c   1.000
_cell.angle_alpha   90.00
_cell.angle_beta   90.00
_cell.angle_gamma   90.00
#
_symmetry.space_group_name_H-M   'P 1'
#
loop_
_entity.id
_entity.type
_entity.pdbx_description
1 polymer ?
#
loop_
_entity_poly.entity_id
_entity_poly.type
_entity_poly.pdbx_seq_one_letter_code
_entity_poly.pdbx_strand_id
1 'polypeptide(L)'
;MTDNEILKSLLEMTDYHKDPVHIRFTQSFLLRSRTDWLYGMNITRTVSLKLNQLMTVGRVKAATTKLVYDNSMAIENFKEQKYFILASDYGTFKSYLIDDKGKNIKFEKKKDIPELPLEGIIKSKKTKRTYTHAPQLYDLSAIQSEAGALYGYTPSEVLNLVQSLYEKHKVVSYPRTQCKFVSSEKAKEFPQMLKQMVVFDDLKELASNISQE
;
A
#
# COMPACT_ATOMS: atom_id res chain seq x y z
N MET A 1 -3.66 24.21 -1.59
CA MET A 1 -3.24 25.62 -1.70
C MET A 1 -4.43 26.51 -2.07
N THR A 2 -5.46 26.51 -1.22
CA THR A 2 -6.58 27.44 -1.34
C THR A 2 -6.26 28.69 -0.51
N ASP A 3 -6.81 29.84 -0.89
CA ASP A 3 -6.46 31.11 -0.25
C ASP A 3 -6.85 31.12 1.24
N ASN A 4 -7.97 30.48 1.59
CA ASN A 4 -8.41 30.31 2.98
C ASN A 4 -7.40 29.50 3.82
N GLU A 5 -6.86 28.41 3.28
CA GLU A 5 -5.87 27.59 3.99
C GLU A 5 -4.53 28.31 4.16
N ILE A 6 -4.12 29.08 3.14
CA ILE A 6 -2.91 29.89 3.22
C ILE A 6 -3.06 30.96 4.31
N LEU A 7 -4.21 31.65 4.34
CA LEU A 7 -4.51 32.64 5.36
C LEU A 7 -4.51 32.01 6.76
N LYS A 8 -5.20 30.87 6.95
CA LYS A 8 -5.20 30.13 8.22
C LYS A 8 -3.78 29.77 8.65
N SER A 9 -2.96 29.24 7.74
CA SER A 9 -1.57 28.89 8.02
C SER A 9 -0.70 30.09 8.39
N LEU A 10 -0.94 31.27 7.84
CA LEU A 10 -0.22 32.50 8.18
C LEU A 10 -0.61 33.03 9.57
N LEU A 11 -1.88 32.87 9.95
CA LEU A 11 -2.38 33.28 11.27
C LEU A 11 -1.91 32.32 12.39
N GLU A 12 -1.66 31.05 12.06
CA GLU A 12 -1.24 30.01 13.00
C GLU A 12 0.28 29.76 12.99
N MET A 13 1.08 30.73 12.53
CA MET A 13 2.53 30.57 12.43
C MET A 13 3.20 30.33 13.79
N THR A 14 3.99 29.25 13.86
CA THR A 14 4.83 28.90 15.01
C THR A 14 6.27 29.36 14.80
N ASP A 15 6.97 29.71 15.88
CA ASP A 15 8.39 30.06 15.83
C ASP A 15 9.27 28.83 15.51
N TYR A 16 9.83 28.82 14.32
CA TYR A 16 10.66 27.73 13.80
C TYR A 16 11.86 27.38 14.69
N HIS A 17 12.43 28.36 15.39
CA HIS A 17 13.65 28.18 16.18
C HIS A 17 13.39 27.76 17.63
N LYS A 18 12.15 27.90 18.11
CA LYS A 18 11.78 27.59 19.49
C LYS A 18 10.87 26.38 19.60
N ASP A 19 10.08 26.10 18.57
CA ASP A 19 9.19 24.94 18.59
C ASP A 19 10.02 23.63 18.61
N PRO A 20 9.86 22.79 19.65
CA PRO A 20 10.60 21.54 19.75
C PRO A 20 10.31 20.57 18.60
N VAL A 21 9.13 20.66 17.95
CA VAL A 21 8.78 19.84 16.79
C VAL A 21 9.65 20.22 15.59
N HIS A 22 9.76 21.51 15.27
CA HIS A 22 10.55 22.01 14.13
C HIS A 22 12.05 21.77 14.33
N ILE A 23 12.54 21.93 15.55
CA ILE A 23 13.92 21.58 15.91
C ILE A 23 14.18 20.10 15.63
N ARG A 24 13.29 19.20 16.09
CA ARG A 24 13.43 17.75 15.89
C ARG A 24 13.36 17.36 14.41
N PHE A 25 12.52 18.01 13.61
CA PHE A 25 12.49 17.79 12.16
C PHE A 25 13.80 18.19 11.50
N THR A 26 14.35 19.35 11.85
CA THR A 26 15.65 19.81 11.35
C THR A 26 16.77 18.83 11.73
N GLN A 27 16.80 18.40 12.99
CA GLN A 27 17.79 17.42 13.46
C GLN A 27 17.67 16.09 12.73
N SER A 28 16.45 15.56 12.55
CA SER A 28 16.20 14.33 11.79
C SER A 28 16.72 14.43 10.36
N PHE A 29 16.44 15.54 9.68
CA PHE A 29 16.93 15.81 8.33
C PHE A 29 18.47 15.83 8.27
N LEU A 30 19.12 16.56 9.18
CA LEU A 30 20.58 16.66 9.23
C LEU A 30 21.24 15.30 9.51
N LEU A 31 20.71 14.54 10.47
CA LEU A 31 21.20 13.20 10.79
C LEU A 31 21.11 12.30 9.57
N ARG A 32 19.94 12.24 8.92
CA ARG A 32 19.75 11.46 7.70
C ARG A 32 20.73 11.87 6.60
N SER A 33 20.85 13.16 6.32
CA SER A 33 21.73 13.67 5.27
C SER A 33 23.19 13.30 5.51
N ARG A 34 23.66 13.44 6.76
CA ARG A 34 25.03 13.10 7.15
C ARG A 34 25.27 11.59 7.07
N THR A 35 24.34 10.78 7.56
CA THR A 35 24.43 9.32 7.51
C THR A 35 24.43 8.81 6.06
N ASP A 36 23.50 9.28 5.23
CA ASP A 36 23.42 8.84 3.83
C ASP A 36 24.69 9.24 3.04
N TRP A 37 25.28 10.42 3.34
CA TRP A 37 26.58 10.81 2.78
C TRP A 37 27.72 9.92 3.27
N LEU A 38 27.82 9.65 4.57
CA LEU A 38 28.89 8.84 5.15
C LEU A 38 28.86 7.40 4.61
N TYR A 39 27.69 6.77 4.55
CA TYR A 39 27.52 5.43 3.98
C TYR A 39 27.76 5.44 2.46
N GLY A 40 27.13 6.37 1.75
CA GLY A 40 27.18 6.43 0.30
C GLY A 40 28.60 6.66 -0.22
N MET A 41 29.31 7.63 0.35
CA MET A 41 30.64 8.02 -0.11
C MET A 41 31.70 6.94 0.19
N ASN A 42 31.71 6.40 1.42
CA ASN A 42 32.71 5.41 1.80
C ASN A 42 32.49 4.06 1.10
N ILE A 43 31.25 3.54 1.11
CA ILE A 43 30.97 2.22 0.54
C ILE A 43 31.09 2.24 -0.98
N THR A 44 30.57 3.28 -1.65
CA THR A 44 30.71 3.41 -3.11
C THR A 44 32.18 3.41 -3.53
N ARG A 45 33.07 4.10 -2.81
CA ARG A 45 34.52 4.10 -3.11
C ARG A 45 35.13 2.72 -2.92
N THR A 46 34.92 2.09 -1.76
CA THR A 46 35.49 0.76 -1.45
C THR A 46 35.06 -0.29 -2.48
N VAL A 47 33.77 -0.31 -2.80
CA VAL A 47 33.19 -1.29 -3.72
C VAL A 47 33.62 -1.02 -5.17
N SER A 48 33.66 0.26 -5.57
CA SER A 48 34.10 0.61 -6.93
C SER A 48 35.57 0.27 -7.17
N LEU A 49 36.44 0.47 -6.17
CA LEU A 49 37.85 0.07 -6.24
C LEU A 49 38.01 -1.45 -6.33
N LYS A 50 37.21 -2.22 -5.57
CA LYS A 50 37.27 -3.68 -5.57
C LYS A 50 36.82 -4.30 -6.90
N LEU A 51 35.82 -3.70 -7.54
CA LEU A 51 35.26 -4.19 -8.81
C LEU A 51 35.88 -3.54 -10.05
N ASN A 52 36.76 -2.55 -9.86
CA ASN A 52 37.34 -1.73 -10.92
C ASN A 52 36.29 -1.11 -11.87
N GLN A 53 35.10 -0.83 -11.34
CA GLN A 53 33.96 -0.23 -12.05
C GLN A 53 33.17 0.64 -11.07
N LEU A 54 32.64 1.76 -11.54
CA LEU A 54 31.78 2.62 -10.72
C LEU A 54 30.51 1.87 -10.28
N MET A 55 30.40 1.57 -8.98
CA MET A 55 29.22 0.97 -8.38
C MET A 55 28.68 1.84 -7.25
N THR A 56 27.58 2.54 -7.51
CA THR A 56 26.90 3.39 -6.53
C THR A 56 26.15 2.54 -5.51
N VAL A 57 26.57 2.63 -4.26
CA VAL A 57 25.98 1.94 -3.12
C VAL A 57 25.45 2.98 -2.14
N GLY A 58 24.25 2.73 -1.61
CA GLY A 58 23.65 3.59 -0.61
C GLY A 58 22.75 2.78 0.31
N ARG A 59 22.53 3.29 1.51
CA ARG A 59 21.76 2.61 2.56
C ARG A 59 20.38 2.15 2.07
N VAL A 60 19.67 2.99 1.32
CA VAL A 60 18.35 2.65 0.76
C VAL A 60 18.47 1.74 -0.47
N LYS A 61 19.30 2.12 -1.44
CA LYS A 61 19.47 1.37 -2.70
C LYS A 61 19.88 -0.09 -2.44
N ALA A 62 20.85 -0.32 -1.55
CA ALA A 62 21.31 -1.65 -1.21
C ALA A 62 20.21 -2.52 -0.59
N ALA A 63 19.43 -1.95 0.34
CA ALA A 63 18.33 -2.66 0.97
C ALA A 63 17.22 -3.02 -0.04
N THR A 64 16.87 -2.10 -0.93
CA THR A 64 15.85 -2.35 -1.97
C THR A 64 16.32 -3.42 -2.96
N THR A 65 17.58 -3.36 -3.42
CA THR A 65 18.14 -4.39 -4.30
C THR A 65 18.19 -5.76 -3.62
N LYS A 66 18.46 -5.82 -2.31
CA LYS A 66 18.43 -7.07 -1.54
C LYS A 66 17.05 -7.74 -1.55
N LEU A 67 15.96 -6.96 -1.44
CA LEU A 67 14.60 -7.50 -1.52
C LEU A 67 14.32 -8.17 -2.86
N VAL A 68 14.74 -7.53 -3.96
CA VAL A 68 14.58 -8.09 -5.32
C VAL A 68 15.44 -9.35 -5.48
N TYR A 69 16.69 -9.31 -5.01
CA TYR A 69 17.60 -10.45 -5.04
C TYR A 69 17.04 -11.64 -4.26
N ASP A 70 16.55 -11.43 -3.05
CA ASP A 70 15.99 -12.49 -2.21
C ASP A 70 14.77 -13.15 -2.85
N ASN A 71 13.91 -12.35 -3.49
CA ASN A 71 12.77 -12.88 -4.23
C ASN A 71 13.22 -13.69 -5.45
N SER A 72 14.22 -13.22 -6.20
CA SER A 72 14.80 -13.97 -7.34
C SER A 72 15.38 -15.30 -6.88
N MET A 73 16.18 -15.30 -5.82
CA MET A 73 16.76 -16.51 -5.25
C MET A 73 15.70 -17.46 -4.71
N ALA A 74 14.60 -16.94 -4.13
CA ALA A 74 13.50 -17.77 -3.66
C ALA A 74 12.79 -18.47 -4.84
N ILE A 75 12.64 -17.79 -5.98
CA ILE A 75 12.07 -18.36 -7.21
C ILE A 75 13.03 -19.39 -7.82
N GLU A 76 14.33 -19.07 -7.92
CA GLU A 76 15.34 -19.98 -8.49
C GLU A 76 15.52 -21.26 -7.67
N ASN A 77 15.48 -21.14 -6.34
CA ASN A 77 15.59 -22.29 -5.44
C ASN A 77 14.24 -22.98 -5.18
N PHE A 78 13.14 -22.50 -5.77
CA PHE A 78 11.83 -23.11 -5.59
C PHE A 78 11.79 -24.47 -6.28
N LYS A 79 11.69 -25.53 -5.47
CA LYS A 79 11.51 -26.89 -5.96
C LYS A 79 10.02 -27.22 -6.00
N GLU A 80 9.47 -27.35 -7.18
CA GLU A 80 8.07 -27.73 -7.38
C GLU A 80 7.80 -29.09 -6.75
N GLN A 81 6.78 -29.15 -5.89
CA GLN A 81 6.29 -30.37 -5.28
C GLN A 81 4.86 -30.60 -5.72
N LYS A 82 4.60 -31.74 -6.37
CA LYS A 82 3.25 -32.16 -6.73
C LYS A 82 2.54 -32.59 -5.46
N TYR A 83 1.40 -31.97 -5.19
CA TYR A 83 0.49 -32.38 -4.13
C TYR A 83 -0.92 -32.48 -4.68
N PHE A 84 -1.70 -33.36 -4.09
CA PHE A 84 -3.10 -33.58 -4.39
C PHE A 84 -3.92 -33.16 -3.18
N ILE A 85 -5.06 -32.53 -3.42
CA ILE A 85 -6.08 -32.23 -2.42
C ILE A 85 -7.34 -32.98 -2.80
N LEU A 86 -8.03 -33.53 -1.81
CA LEU A 86 -9.32 -34.17 -2.03
C LEU A 86 -10.40 -33.08 -2.00
N ALA A 87 -11.07 -32.91 -3.13
CA ALA A 87 -12.21 -32.01 -3.27
C ALA A 87 -13.45 -32.83 -3.65
N SER A 88 -14.56 -32.56 -2.96
CA SER A 88 -15.86 -33.17 -3.29
C SER A 88 -16.81 -32.08 -3.78
N ASP A 89 -17.53 -32.38 -4.85
CA ASP A 89 -18.54 -31.48 -5.42
C ASP A 89 -19.93 -32.01 -5.08
N TYR A 90 -20.68 -31.26 -4.25
CA TYR A 90 -22.05 -31.58 -3.86
C TYR A 90 -23.09 -30.82 -4.70
N GLY A 91 -22.68 -30.21 -5.81
CA GLY A 91 -23.50 -29.37 -6.69
C GLY A 91 -23.79 -27.98 -6.12
N THR A 92 -24.15 -27.89 -4.84
CA THR A 92 -24.43 -26.60 -4.15
C THR A 92 -23.15 -25.92 -3.66
N PHE A 93 -22.16 -26.71 -3.24
CA PHE A 93 -20.88 -26.21 -2.76
C PHE A 93 -19.78 -27.25 -2.96
N LYS A 94 -18.54 -26.78 -3.05
CA LYS A 94 -17.34 -27.62 -3.05
C LYS A 94 -16.80 -27.75 -1.63
N SER A 95 -16.44 -28.96 -1.22
CA SER A 95 -15.75 -29.20 0.05
C SER A 95 -14.32 -29.66 -0.19
N TYR A 96 -13.47 -29.46 0.81
CA TYR A 96 -12.10 -29.95 0.83
C TYR A 96 -11.89 -30.78 2.09
N LEU A 97 -11.09 -31.85 1.98
CA LEU A 97 -10.70 -32.61 3.16
C LEU A 97 -9.73 -31.78 4.01
N ILE A 98 -10.11 -31.55 5.27
CA ILE A 98 -9.35 -30.75 6.23
C ILE A 98 -8.79 -31.62 7.35
N ASP A 99 -7.62 -31.23 7.86
CA ASP A 99 -7.00 -31.76 9.07
C ASP A 99 -7.68 -31.17 10.32
N ASP A 100 -7.36 -31.67 11.51
CA ASP A 100 -7.90 -31.22 12.80
C ASP A 100 -7.70 -29.71 13.06
N LYS A 101 -6.76 -29.09 12.33
CA LYS A 101 -6.44 -27.65 12.38
C LYS A 101 -7.15 -26.81 11.30
N GLY A 102 -8.08 -27.40 10.53
CA GLY A 102 -8.83 -26.71 9.48
C GLY A 102 -8.03 -26.34 8.23
N LYS A 103 -6.87 -26.99 8.02
CA LYS A 103 -6.06 -26.85 6.79
C LYS A 103 -6.32 -28.02 5.86
N ASN A 104 -6.29 -27.77 4.54
CA ASN A 104 -6.45 -28.82 3.54
C ASN A 104 -5.33 -29.86 3.66
N ILE A 105 -5.70 -31.14 3.73
CA ILE A 105 -4.74 -32.24 3.72
C ILE A 105 -4.13 -32.35 2.31
N LYS A 106 -2.80 -32.39 2.26
CA LYS A 106 -2.03 -32.53 1.02
C LYS A 106 -1.49 -33.95 0.91
N PHE A 107 -1.77 -34.63 -0.20
CA PHE A 107 -1.28 -35.97 -0.49
C PHE A 107 -0.20 -35.90 -1.57
N GLU A 108 0.91 -36.63 -1.41
CA GLU A 108 1.98 -36.63 -2.42
C GLU A 108 1.66 -37.54 -3.61
N LYS A 109 0.89 -38.61 -3.39
CA LYS A 109 0.48 -39.58 -4.42
C LYS A 109 -1.03 -39.71 -4.45
N LYS A 110 -1.58 -39.93 -5.65
CA LYS A 110 -3.03 -40.18 -5.83
C LYS A 110 -3.52 -41.43 -5.10
N LYS A 111 -2.65 -42.42 -4.86
CA LYS A 111 -3.00 -43.68 -4.21
C LYS A 111 -3.24 -43.54 -2.70
N ASP A 112 -2.72 -42.49 -2.10
CA ASP A 112 -2.85 -42.25 -0.65
C ASP A 112 -4.13 -41.48 -0.32
N ILE A 113 -4.91 -41.13 -1.35
CA ILE A 113 -6.21 -40.48 -1.21
C ILE A 113 -7.22 -41.54 -0.78
N PRO A 114 -7.85 -41.42 0.41
CA PRO A 114 -8.87 -42.35 0.85
C PRO A 114 -10.10 -42.26 -0.05
N GLU A 115 -10.65 -43.41 -0.45
CA GLU A 115 -11.98 -43.47 -1.03
C GLU A 115 -13.00 -43.18 0.07
N LEU A 116 -13.68 -42.03 -0.05
CA LEU A 116 -14.72 -41.62 0.88
C LEU A 116 -16.09 -41.72 0.18
N PRO A 117 -17.15 -42.11 0.90
CA PRO A 117 -18.50 -42.11 0.35
C PRO A 117 -18.91 -40.70 -0.08
N LEU A 118 -19.65 -40.61 -1.19
CA LEU A 118 -20.17 -39.33 -1.71
C LEU A 118 -21.30 -38.73 -0.85
N GLU A 119 -21.73 -39.43 0.21
CA GLU A 119 -22.73 -38.94 1.15
C GLU A 119 -22.05 -38.27 2.35
N GLY A 120 -22.34 -36.98 2.54
CA GLY A 120 -21.78 -36.17 3.63
C GLY A 120 -22.86 -35.67 4.58
N ILE A 121 -22.61 -35.75 5.89
CA ILE A 121 -23.47 -35.17 6.92
C ILE A 121 -22.89 -33.83 7.37
N ILE A 122 -23.70 -32.78 7.35
CA ILE A 122 -23.30 -31.45 7.84
C ILE A 122 -23.21 -31.51 9.37
N LYS A 123 -21.98 -31.55 9.89
CA LYS A 123 -21.73 -31.52 11.36
C LYS A 123 -22.03 -30.17 11.98
N SER A 124 -21.75 -29.08 11.28
CA SER A 124 -21.98 -27.73 11.78
C SER A 124 -22.12 -26.72 10.65
N LYS A 125 -23.02 -25.75 10.81
CA LYS A 125 -23.17 -24.58 9.95
C LYS A 125 -23.06 -23.33 10.82
N LYS A 126 -22.04 -22.51 10.59
CA LYS A 126 -21.87 -21.22 11.25
C LYS A 126 -22.11 -20.11 10.25
N THR A 127 -23.13 -19.30 10.50
CA THR A 127 -23.39 -18.07 9.74
C THR A 127 -22.91 -16.90 10.58
N LYS A 128 -21.99 -16.10 10.04
CA LYS A 128 -21.53 -14.87 10.68
C LYS A 128 -21.81 -13.70 9.76
N ARG A 129 -22.45 -12.66 10.28
CA ARG A 129 -22.57 -11.40 9.57
C ARG A 129 -21.23 -10.68 9.65
N THR A 130 -20.61 -10.46 8.49
CA THR A 130 -19.37 -9.71 8.35
C THR A 130 -19.69 -8.35 7.77
N TYR A 131 -19.06 -7.30 8.30
CA TYR A 131 -19.13 -5.96 7.75
C TYR A 131 -17.77 -5.59 7.20
N THR A 132 -17.74 -5.03 6.00
CA THR A 132 -16.52 -4.51 5.38
C THR A 132 -16.58 -2.99 5.48
N HIS A 133 -15.59 -2.39 6.13
CA HIS A 133 -15.48 -0.93 6.20
C HIS A 133 -15.00 -0.36 4.87
N ALA A 134 -15.31 0.91 4.63
CA ALA A 134 -14.73 1.65 3.51
C ALA A 134 -13.19 1.64 3.58
N PRO A 135 -12.51 1.65 2.43
CA PRO A 135 -11.06 1.77 2.39
C PRO A 135 -10.59 3.07 3.05
N GLN A 136 -9.36 3.07 3.54
CA GLN A 136 -8.73 4.28 4.06
C GLN A 136 -8.42 5.27 2.94
N LEU A 137 -8.20 6.53 3.31
CA LEU A 137 -7.72 7.55 2.36
C LEU A 137 -6.33 7.18 1.81
N TYR A 138 -6.03 7.75 0.64
CA TYR A 138 -4.75 7.54 -0.02
C TYR A 138 -3.58 8.22 0.70
N ASP A 139 -2.51 7.45 0.91
CA ASP A 139 -1.16 7.99 1.01
C ASP A 139 -0.44 7.88 -0.35
N LEU A 140 0.75 8.45 -0.46
CA LEU A 140 1.52 8.42 -1.73
C LEU A 140 1.80 6.98 -2.19
N SER A 141 2.11 6.07 -1.27
CA SER A 141 2.44 4.69 -1.60
C SER A 141 1.22 3.92 -2.12
N ALA A 142 0.05 4.12 -1.52
CA ALA A 142 -1.20 3.46 -1.90
C ALA A 142 -1.64 3.92 -3.29
N ILE A 143 -1.63 5.23 -3.57
CA ILE A 143 -2.02 5.73 -4.89
C ILE A 143 -1.04 5.29 -5.98
N GLN A 144 0.27 5.26 -5.68
CA GLN A 144 1.29 4.73 -6.61
C GLN A 144 1.07 3.24 -6.89
N SER A 145 0.78 2.44 -5.87
CA SER A 145 0.55 1.00 -6.04
C SER A 145 -0.73 0.71 -6.82
N GLU A 146 -1.82 1.42 -6.53
CA GLU A 146 -3.11 1.18 -7.18
C GLU A 146 -3.12 1.69 -8.62
N ALA A 147 -2.59 2.89 -8.88
CA ALA A 147 -2.45 3.40 -10.24
C ALA A 147 -1.48 2.54 -11.08
N GLY A 148 -0.42 1.99 -10.45
CA GLY A 148 0.46 1.03 -11.10
C GLY A 148 -0.26 -0.26 -11.48
N ALA A 149 -1.15 -0.78 -10.62
CA ALA A 149 -1.91 -2.00 -10.89
C ALA A 149 -3.01 -1.80 -11.94
N LEU A 150 -3.71 -0.66 -11.91
CA LEU A 150 -4.83 -0.38 -12.82
C LEU A 150 -4.39 0.15 -14.18
N TYR A 151 -3.38 1.01 -14.21
CA TYR A 151 -3.00 1.78 -15.41
C TYR A 151 -1.56 1.51 -15.88
N GLY A 152 -0.80 0.69 -15.16
CA GLY A 152 0.59 0.38 -15.53
C GLY A 152 1.57 1.54 -15.33
N TYR A 153 1.18 2.59 -14.59
CA TYR A 153 2.03 3.76 -14.36
C TYR A 153 3.19 3.47 -13.42
N THR A 154 4.34 4.08 -13.71
CA THR A 154 5.49 4.07 -12.81
C THR A 154 5.24 4.99 -11.60
N PRO A 155 5.85 4.72 -10.44
CA PRO A 155 5.72 5.59 -9.27
C PRO A 155 6.08 7.06 -9.53
N SER A 156 7.04 7.31 -10.43
CA SER A 156 7.46 8.65 -10.82
C SER A 156 6.41 9.37 -11.67
N GLU A 157 5.76 8.69 -12.61
CA GLU A 157 4.67 9.26 -13.41
C GLU A 157 3.49 9.63 -12.53
N VAL A 158 3.09 8.72 -11.62
CA VAL A 158 2.01 8.98 -10.67
C VAL A 158 2.35 10.19 -9.79
N LEU A 159 3.58 10.27 -9.25
CA LEU A 159 3.98 11.41 -8.44
C LEU A 159 3.89 12.73 -9.22
N ASN A 160 4.37 12.76 -10.46
CA ASN A 160 4.33 13.97 -11.30
C ASN A 160 2.88 14.40 -11.60
N LEU A 161 2.00 13.43 -11.89
CA LEU A 161 0.60 13.68 -12.16
C LEU A 161 -0.11 14.26 -10.93
N VAL A 162 0.04 13.62 -9.77
CA VAL A 162 -0.61 14.08 -8.54
C VAL A 162 0.01 15.41 -8.07
N GLN A 163 1.30 15.64 -8.29
CA GLN A 163 1.94 16.95 -8.05
C GLN A 163 1.31 18.05 -8.92
N SER A 164 1.07 17.78 -10.20
CA SER A 164 0.36 18.71 -11.09
C SER A 164 -1.06 19.01 -10.59
N LEU A 165 -1.79 17.99 -10.13
CA LEU A 165 -3.11 18.16 -9.54
C LEU A 165 -3.08 19.04 -8.28
N TYR A 166 -2.02 18.94 -7.48
CA TYR A 166 -1.83 19.74 -6.27
C TYR A 166 -1.44 21.19 -6.56
N GLU A 167 -0.42 21.41 -7.40
CA GLU A 167 0.17 22.75 -7.61
C GLU A 167 -0.58 23.56 -8.67
N LYS A 168 -0.86 22.94 -9.82
CA LYS A 168 -1.44 23.63 -10.98
C LYS A 168 -2.95 23.71 -10.89
N HIS A 169 -3.59 22.59 -10.55
CA HIS A 169 -5.05 22.50 -10.56
C HIS A 169 -5.67 22.73 -9.18
N LYS A 170 -4.89 22.59 -8.09
CA LYS A 170 -5.33 22.79 -6.71
C LYS A 170 -6.55 21.93 -6.31
N VAL A 171 -6.67 20.74 -6.89
CA VAL A 171 -7.84 19.83 -6.71
C VAL A 171 -7.58 18.69 -5.71
N VAL A 172 -6.33 18.49 -5.30
CA VAL A 172 -5.96 17.48 -4.29
C VAL A 172 -5.18 18.12 -3.13
N SER A 173 -5.09 17.41 -2.01
CA SER A 173 -4.24 17.78 -0.88
C SER A 173 -2.77 17.43 -1.14
N TYR A 174 -1.88 17.76 -0.19
CA TYR A 174 -0.44 17.60 -0.37
C TYR A 174 -0.05 16.15 -0.70
N PRO A 175 0.57 15.90 -1.88
CA PRO A 175 0.62 14.56 -2.46
C PRO A 175 1.73 13.66 -1.90
N ARG A 176 2.64 14.21 -1.10
CA ARG A 176 3.77 13.45 -0.50
C ARG A 176 3.52 13.05 0.94
N THR A 177 2.25 13.00 1.35
CA THR A 177 1.85 12.55 2.69
C THR A 177 1.98 11.03 2.83
N GLN A 178 2.39 10.59 4.03
CA GLN A 178 2.31 9.20 4.48
C GLN A 178 1.09 8.96 5.38
N CYS A 179 0.29 9.99 5.64
CA CYS A 179 -0.87 9.92 6.52
C CYS A 179 -2.13 9.59 5.72
N LYS A 180 -2.88 8.59 6.20
CA LYS A 180 -4.19 8.18 5.68
C LYS A 180 -5.37 8.77 6.45
N PHE A 181 -5.08 9.69 7.37
CA PHE A 181 -6.06 10.31 8.25
C PHE A 181 -6.20 11.79 7.92
N VAL A 182 -7.39 12.30 8.22
CA VAL A 182 -7.75 13.70 8.13
C VAL A 182 -8.20 14.17 9.51
N SER A 183 -8.06 15.46 9.82
CA SER A 183 -8.60 16.01 11.07
C SER A 183 -10.14 15.97 11.05
N SER A 184 -10.75 15.83 12.22
CA SER A 184 -12.22 15.84 12.35
C SER A 184 -12.85 17.13 11.85
N GLU A 185 -12.12 18.25 11.90
CA GLU A 185 -12.56 19.54 11.36
C GLU A 185 -12.64 19.48 9.82
N LYS A 186 -11.59 18.95 9.17
CA LYS A 186 -11.56 18.79 7.72
C LYS A 186 -12.53 17.74 7.19
N ALA A 187 -12.84 16.71 7.98
CA ALA A 187 -13.86 15.73 7.61
C ALA A 187 -15.26 16.35 7.41
N LYS A 188 -15.56 17.48 8.07
CA LYS A 188 -16.84 18.20 7.89
C LYS A 188 -17.00 18.81 6.50
N GLU A 189 -15.90 19.02 5.77
CA GLU A 189 -15.91 19.56 4.40
C GLU A 189 -16.19 18.47 3.35
N PHE A 190 -16.18 17.19 3.73
CA PHE A 190 -16.32 16.06 2.79
C PHE A 190 -17.64 16.08 2.00
N PRO A 191 -18.82 16.34 2.60
CA PRO A 191 -20.07 16.39 1.83
C PRO A 191 -20.01 17.45 0.71
N GLN A 192 -19.38 18.60 0.99
CA GLN A 192 -19.21 19.66 -0.01
C GLN A 192 -18.21 19.24 -1.11
N MET A 193 -17.09 18.62 -0.74
CA MET A 193 -16.11 18.09 -1.71
C MET A 193 -16.73 17.01 -2.62
N LEU A 194 -17.52 16.10 -2.06
CA LEU A 194 -18.16 15.02 -2.81
C LEU A 194 -19.22 15.55 -3.79
N LYS A 195 -19.96 16.60 -3.44
CA LYS A 195 -20.89 17.26 -4.38
C LYS A 195 -20.18 17.86 -5.60
N GLN A 196 -18.93 18.29 -5.47
CA GLN A 196 -18.16 18.80 -6.60
C GLN A 196 -17.74 17.69 -7.58
N MET A 197 -17.82 16.42 -7.19
CA MET A 197 -17.51 15.28 -8.05
C MET A 197 -18.57 15.03 -9.14
N VAL A 198 -19.67 15.79 -9.17
CA VAL A 198 -20.68 15.79 -10.26
C VAL A 198 -20.08 16.05 -11.65
N VAL A 199 -18.89 16.65 -11.72
CA VAL A 199 -18.13 16.85 -12.96
C VAL A 199 -17.77 15.53 -13.65
N PHE A 200 -17.66 14.42 -12.90
CA PHE A 200 -17.43 13.09 -13.45
C PHE A 200 -18.77 12.39 -13.70
N ASP A 201 -19.05 12.05 -14.96
CA ASP A 201 -20.31 11.44 -15.37
C ASP A 201 -20.62 10.15 -14.59
N ASP A 202 -19.61 9.32 -14.36
CA ASP A 202 -19.72 8.05 -13.62
C ASP A 202 -20.10 8.24 -12.14
N LEU A 203 -19.84 9.42 -11.57
CA LEU A 203 -20.10 9.73 -10.15
C LEU A 203 -21.31 10.64 -9.95
N LYS A 204 -21.94 11.09 -11.04
CA LYS A 204 -23.00 12.09 -11.01
C LYS A 204 -24.23 11.65 -10.23
N GLU A 205 -24.67 10.41 -10.41
CA GLU A 205 -25.82 9.86 -9.69
C GLU A 205 -25.55 9.73 -8.19
N LEU A 206 -24.34 9.28 -7.82
CA LEU A 206 -23.95 9.12 -6.43
C LEU A 206 -23.77 10.47 -5.73
N ALA A 207 -23.08 11.42 -6.38
CA ALA A 207 -22.81 12.74 -5.83
C ALA A 207 -24.09 13.58 -5.63
N SER A 208 -25.10 13.38 -6.48
CA SER A 208 -26.39 14.09 -6.38
C SER A 208 -27.23 13.63 -5.18
N ASN A 209 -27.02 12.40 -4.70
CA ASN A 209 -27.76 11.80 -3.59
C ASN A 209 -27.15 12.06 -2.21
N ILE A 210 -26.07 12.84 -2.13
CA ILE A 210 -25.38 13.14 -0.87
C ILE A 210 -26.14 14.22 -0.09
N SER A 211 -26.83 13.80 0.98
CA SER A 211 -27.47 14.70 1.95
C SER A 211 -26.42 15.53 2.70
N GLN A 212 -26.83 16.71 3.18
CA GLN A 212 -25.98 17.65 3.93
C GLN A 212 -25.80 17.30 5.41
N GLU A 213 -26.45 16.23 5.88
CA GLU A 213 -26.40 15.75 7.27
C GLU A 213 -25.30 14.71 7.51
#